data_AF-A0ABD1KGX3-F1
#
_entry.id   AF-A0ABD1KGX3-F1
#
_cell.length_a   1.000
_cell.length_b   1.000
_cell.length_c   1.000
_cell.angle_alpha   90.00
_cell.angle_beta   90.00
_cell.angle_gamma   90.00
#
_symmetry.space_group_name_H-M   'P 1'
#
loop_
_entity.id
_entity.type
_entity.pdbx_description
1 polymer ?
#
loop_
_entity_poly.entity_id
_entity_poly.type
_entity_poly.pdbx_seq_one_letter_code
_entity_poly.pdbx_strand_id
1 'polypeptide(L)'
;MAPMGIRLSPLGVAVCCLLGLGVIYHLYAGVISSRINSFRQQRKVDLRDLLALSIEAAVAGGLEVKRIREDSVLEERSKGKTKEGASEKLTLGDLSSHRKMYYLFKNTYPFLQVNSEEHDEVEKHNALWSRNIPSDVQQKVRASEVAADKITVWIDPLDATQEYTENLRKYVTTMVCVAVDGKPVIGVIHKPFTKYTEVSILWKTQYVEWKKT
;
A
#
# COMPACT_ATOMS: atom_id res chain seq x y z
N MET A 1 30.28 -14.45 -71.79
CA MET A 1 29.73 -15.22 -70.64
C MET A 1 28.55 -14.41 -70.11
N ALA A 2 27.32 -14.82 -70.40
CA ALA A 2 26.13 -14.09 -69.95
C ALA A 2 25.95 -14.28 -68.43
N PRO A 3 25.61 -13.25 -67.66
CA PRO A 3 25.42 -13.38 -66.22
C PRO A 3 24.19 -14.27 -65.95
N MET A 4 24.37 -15.32 -65.15
CA MET A 4 23.27 -16.16 -64.66
C MET A 4 22.33 -15.30 -63.82
N GLY A 5 21.16 -14.95 -64.38
CA GLY A 5 20.11 -14.28 -63.65
C GLY A 5 19.45 -15.23 -62.66
N ILE A 6 19.63 -14.99 -61.36
CA ILE A 6 18.93 -15.72 -60.31
C ILE A 6 17.43 -15.37 -60.40
N ARG A 7 16.59 -16.35 -60.76
CA ARG A 7 15.13 -16.18 -60.77
C ARG A 7 14.58 -16.54 -59.39
N LEU A 8 14.32 -15.54 -58.56
CA LEU A 8 13.68 -15.77 -57.26
C LEU A 8 12.17 -15.95 -57.44
N SER A 9 11.62 -17.03 -56.88
CA SER A 9 10.17 -17.22 -56.82
C SER A 9 9.60 -16.28 -55.74
N PRO A 10 8.49 -15.54 -56.02
CA PRO A 10 7.88 -14.64 -55.04
C PRO A 10 7.52 -15.35 -53.74
N LEU A 11 7.12 -16.62 -53.83
CA LEU A 11 6.78 -17.46 -52.69
C LEU A 11 8.01 -17.84 -51.86
N GLY A 12 9.15 -18.13 -52.50
CA GLY A 12 10.41 -18.41 -51.82
C GLY A 12 10.95 -17.20 -51.05
N VAL A 13 10.82 -15.99 -51.64
CA VAL A 13 11.19 -14.74 -50.97
C VAL A 13 10.32 -14.50 -49.74
N ALA A 14 9.00 -14.70 -49.85
CA ALA A 14 8.08 -14.52 -48.73
C ALA A 14 8.40 -15.47 -47.56
N VAL A 15 8.69 -16.74 -47.85
CA VAL A 15 9.08 -17.73 -46.83
C VAL A 15 10.40 -17.34 -46.16
N CYS A 16 11.41 -16.92 -46.92
CA CYS A 16 12.69 -16.45 -46.37
C CYS A 16 12.52 -15.22 -45.48
N CYS A 17 11.67 -14.26 -45.87
CA CYS A 17 11.37 -13.09 -45.05
C CYS A 17 10.67 -13.46 -43.74
N LEU A 18 9.70 -14.38 -43.77
CA LEU A 18 9.01 -14.84 -42.56
C LEU A 18 9.96 -15.58 -41.60
N LEU A 19 10.85 -16.43 -42.13
CA LEU A 19 11.86 -17.10 -41.32
C LEU A 19 12.86 -16.10 -40.71
N GLY A 20 13.29 -15.09 -41.49
CA GLY A 20 14.14 -14.01 -40.99
C GLY A 20 13.47 -13.23 -39.85
N LEU A 21 12.19 -12.86 -40.00
CA LEU A 21 11.41 -12.21 -38.94
C LEU A 21 11.25 -13.10 -37.70
N GLY A 22 11.05 -14.41 -37.88
CA GLY A 22 10.98 -15.38 -36.78
C GLY A 22 12.29 -15.48 -35.99
N VAL A 23 13.43 -15.50 -36.69
CA VAL A 23 14.76 -15.50 -36.04
C VAL A 23 15.01 -14.18 -35.31
N ILE A 24 14.71 -13.04 -35.92
CA ILE A 24 14.82 -11.73 -35.27
C ILE A 24 13.92 -11.67 -34.04
N TYR A 25 12.66 -12.11 -34.14
CA TYR A 25 11.75 -12.18 -32.99
C TYR A 25 12.34 -13.05 -31.88
N HIS A 26 12.84 -14.25 -32.19
CA HIS A 26 13.40 -15.14 -31.18
C HIS A 26 14.65 -14.55 -30.49
N LEU A 27 15.55 -13.93 -31.26
CA LEU A 27 16.76 -13.29 -30.72
C LEU A 27 16.41 -12.08 -29.84
N TYR A 28 15.42 -11.27 -30.23
CA TYR A 28 14.98 -10.13 -29.45
C TYR A 28 14.06 -10.50 -28.28
N ALA A 29 13.29 -11.58 -28.37
CA ALA A 29 12.39 -12.04 -27.31
C ALA A 29 13.18 -12.38 -26.02
N GLY A 30 14.37 -13.00 -26.14
CA GLY A 30 15.23 -13.26 -24.99
C GLY A 30 15.80 -11.99 -24.34
N VAL A 31 16.17 -10.98 -25.14
CA VAL A 31 16.69 -9.70 -24.66
C VAL A 31 15.58 -8.84 -24.04
N ILE A 32 14.39 -8.84 -24.63
CA ILE A 32 13.20 -8.15 -24.11
C ILE A 32 12.74 -8.83 -22.82
N SER A 33 12.66 -10.16 -22.79
CA SER A 33 12.28 -10.92 -21.60
C SER A 33 13.26 -10.72 -20.45
N SER A 34 14.58 -10.74 -20.72
CA SER A 34 15.60 -10.45 -19.69
C SER A 34 15.58 -9.01 -19.20
N ARG A 35 15.30 -8.01 -20.07
CA ARG A 35 15.09 -6.61 -19.65
C ARG A 35 13.81 -6.43 -18.83
N ILE A 36 12.71 -7.09 -19.20
CA ILE A 36 11.47 -7.12 -18.42
C ILE A 36 11.72 -7.79 -17.06
N ASN A 37 12.49 -8.88 -17.02
CA ASN A 37 12.81 -9.58 -15.79
C ASN A 37 13.80 -8.80 -14.89
N SER A 38 14.72 -8.03 -15.47
CA SER A 38 15.57 -7.08 -14.73
C SER A 38 14.81 -5.84 -14.26
N PHE A 39 13.78 -5.40 -14.98
CA PHE A 39 12.83 -4.40 -14.48
C PHE A 39 11.97 -4.96 -13.34
N ARG A 40 11.71 -6.27 -13.37
CA ARG A 40 11.20 -7.11 -12.27
C ARG A 40 12.31 -7.58 -11.31
N GLN A 41 13.43 -6.85 -11.16
CA GLN A 41 14.22 -6.96 -9.93
C GLN A 41 13.25 -6.78 -8.77
N GLN A 42 12.87 -7.88 -8.12
CA GLN A 42 11.79 -7.89 -7.15
C GLN A 42 12.20 -6.98 -6.01
N ARG A 43 11.62 -5.77 -6.00
CA ARG A 43 11.80 -4.85 -4.87
C ARG A 43 11.26 -5.60 -3.66
N LYS A 44 12.13 -5.85 -2.69
CA LYS A 44 11.75 -6.56 -1.47
C LYS A 44 11.46 -5.56 -0.37
N VAL A 45 10.57 -5.94 0.52
CA VAL A 45 10.19 -5.18 1.72
C VAL A 45 10.35 -6.09 2.93
N ASP A 46 11.04 -5.62 3.96
CA ASP A 46 11.08 -6.30 5.25
C ASP A 46 9.75 -6.09 5.98
N LEU A 47 9.06 -7.17 6.31
CA LEU A 47 7.79 -7.12 7.06
C LEU A 47 7.94 -6.51 8.45
N ARG A 48 9.14 -6.57 9.07
CA ARG A 48 9.40 -5.91 10.35
C ARG A 48 9.40 -4.39 10.20
N ASP A 49 10.04 -3.89 9.15
CA ASP A 49 10.06 -2.45 8.83
C ASP A 49 8.65 -1.98 8.45
N LEU A 50 7.94 -2.79 7.66
CA LEU A 50 6.57 -2.49 7.25
C LEU A 50 5.61 -2.47 8.45
N LEU A 51 5.82 -3.34 9.44
CA LEU A 51 5.08 -3.29 10.71
C LEU A 51 5.38 -2.00 11.49
N ALA A 52 6.65 -1.62 11.62
CA ALA A 52 7.03 -0.38 12.31
C ALA A 52 6.42 0.86 11.64
N LEU A 53 6.47 0.90 10.30
CA LEU A 53 5.81 1.93 9.50
C LEU A 53 4.29 1.93 9.70
N SER A 54 3.66 0.75 9.79
CA SER A 54 2.22 0.63 10.02
C SER A 54 1.79 1.16 11.38
N ILE A 55 2.60 0.91 12.42
CA ILE A 55 2.40 1.48 13.76
C ILE A 55 2.52 3.00 13.70
N GLU A 56 3.57 3.53 13.08
CA GLU A 56 3.78 4.97 12.96
C GLU A 56 2.66 5.64 12.17
N ALA A 57 2.20 5.02 11.08
CA ALA A 57 1.08 5.52 10.29
C ALA A 57 -0.21 5.59 11.12
N ALA A 58 -0.61 4.50 11.77
CA ALA A 58 -1.82 4.49 12.60
C ALA A 58 -1.77 5.55 13.71
N VAL A 59 -0.63 5.67 14.41
CA VAL A 59 -0.44 6.69 15.45
C VAL A 59 -0.50 8.10 14.85
N ALA A 60 0.19 8.36 13.74
CA ALA A 60 0.22 9.67 13.12
C ALA A 60 -1.15 10.10 12.58
N GLY A 61 -1.90 9.19 11.96
CA GLY A 61 -3.28 9.44 11.56
C GLY A 61 -4.18 9.75 12.76
N GLY A 62 -4.07 8.95 13.82
CA GLY A 62 -4.82 9.17 15.06
C GLY A 62 -4.51 10.50 15.75
N LEU A 63 -3.27 10.99 15.67
CA LEU A 63 -2.91 12.32 16.15
C LEU A 63 -3.63 13.43 15.37
N GLU A 64 -3.76 13.29 14.05
CA GLU A 64 -4.54 14.24 13.24
C GLU A 64 -6.03 14.18 13.57
N VAL A 65 -6.62 12.99 13.70
CA VAL A 65 -8.01 12.81 14.15
C VAL A 65 -8.24 13.49 15.50
N LYS A 66 -7.34 13.27 16.46
CA LYS A 66 -7.42 13.88 17.78
C LYS A 66 -7.31 15.40 17.70
N ARG A 67 -6.34 15.93 16.94
CA ARG A 67 -6.10 17.37 16.78
C ARG A 67 -7.33 18.06 16.20
N ILE A 68 -7.87 17.55 15.10
CA ILE A 68 -9.07 18.12 14.46
C ILE A 68 -10.28 18.13 15.40
N ARG A 69 -10.45 17.08 16.21
CA ARG A 69 -11.50 17.01 17.23
C ARG A 69 -11.31 18.04 18.34
N GLU A 70 -10.09 18.20 18.85
CA GLU A 70 -9.78 19.13 19.94
C GLU A 70 -9.87 20.58 19.47
N ASP A 71 -9.46 20.86 18.23
CA ASP A 71 -9.60 22.17 17.59
C ASP A 71 -11.07 22.51 17.23
N SER A 72 -11.99 21.55 17.33
CA SER A 72 -13.42 21.68 16.96
C SER A 72 -13.66 22.05 15.49
N VAL A 73 -12.73 21.72 14.59
CA VAL A 73 -12.78 22.03 13.15
C VAL A 73 -13.17 20.79 12.35
N LEU A 74 -14.37 20.25 12.59
CA LEU A 74 -14.77 18.97 11.98
C LEU A 74 -15.10 19.08 10.49
N GLU A 75 -15.71 20.19 10.06
CA GLU A 75 -16.28 20.40 8.72
C GLU A 75 -16.90 19.11 8.14
N GLU A 76 -18.07 18.74 8.66
CA GLU A 76 -18.79 17.54 8.26
C GLU A 76 -19.39 17.67 6.85
N ARG A 77 -19.17 16.65 6.02
CA ARG A 77 -19.73 16.49 4.68
C ARG A 77 -20.40 15.11 4.58
N SER A 78 -21.37 14.98 3.69
CA SER A 78 -21.98 13.68 3.35
C SER A 78 -21.29 13.11 2.11
N LYS A 79 -20.75 11.89 2.21
CA LYS A 79 -20.08 11.17 1.11
C LYS A 79 -21.10 10.45 0.22
N GLY A 80 -22.24 10.08 0.78
CA GLY A 80 -23.32 9.36 0.10
C GLY A 80 -24.32 8.76 1.09
N LYS A 81 -25.04 7.72 0.65
CA LYS A 81 -25.88 6.90 1.52
C LYS A 81 -25.34 5.48 1.57
N THR A 82 -25.38 4.87 2.75
CA THR A 82 -25.13 3.44 2.92
C THR A 82 -26.25 2.62 2.24
N LYS A 83 -26.07 1.31 2.13
CA LYS A 83 -27.09 0.42 1.54
C LYS A 83 -28.40 0.43 2.34
N GLU A 84 -28.30 0.79 3.62
CA GLU A 84 -29.38 0.93 4.59
C GLU A 84 -30.03 2.33 4.55
N GLY A 85 -29.51 3.23 3.72
CA GLY A 85 -30.05 4.58 3.51
C GLY A 85 -29.56 5.65 4.49
N ALA A 86 -28.66 5.29 5.42
CA ALA A 86 -28.03 6.24 6.34
C ALA A 86 -27.01 7.12 5.60
N SER A 87 -26.85 8.37 6.01
CA SER A 87 -25.83 9.25 5.41
C SER A 87 -24.44 8.80 5.85
N GLU A 88 -23.58 8.47 4.90
CA GLU A 88 -22.16 8.24 5.15
C GLU A 88 -21.48 9.59 5.37
N LYS A 89 -20.78 9.74 6.49
CA LYS A 89 -20.18 11.00 6.92
C LYS A 89 -18.71 11.03 6.57
N LEU A 90 -18.23 12.23 6.25
CA LEU A 90 -16.83 12.53 5.99
C LEU A 90 -16.47 13.82 6.73
N THR A 91 -15.31 13.86 7.39
CA THR A 91 -14.83 15.03 8.11
C THR A 91 -13.41 15.40 7.68
N LEU A 92 -12.94 16.58 8.10
CA LEU A 92 -11.52 16.92 7.97
C LEU A 92 -10.62 15.96 8.77
N GLY A 93 -11.15 15.27 9.77
CA GLY A 93 -10.43 14.24 10.52
C GLY A 93 -10.03 13.08 9.62
N ASP A 94 -10.99 12.55 8.85
CA ASP A 94 -10.79 11.45 7.91
C ASP A 94 -9.76 11.85 6.84
N LEU A 95 -9.93 13.03 6.22
CA LEU A 95 -9.03 13.53 5.17
C LEU A 95 -7.61 13.85 5.69
N SER A 96 -7.48 14.48 6.86
CA SER A 96 -6.17 14.80 7.44
C SER A 96 -5.42 13.53 7.84
N SER A 97 -6.11 12.58 8.46
CA SER A 97 -5.56 11.28 8.82
C SER A 97 -5.16 10.47 7.59
N HIS A 98 -6.01 10.45 6.56
CA HIS A 98 -5.73 9.83 5.26
C HIS A 98 -4.42 10.34 4.66
N ARG A 99 -4.29 11.66 4.50
CA ARG A 99 -3.07 12.29 3.94
C ARG A 99 -1.84 11.84 4.72
N LYS A 100 -1.91 11.85 6.06
CA LYS A 100 -0.78 11.47 6.89
C LYS A 100 -0.38 10.01 6.68
N MET A 101 -1.34 9.10 6.78
CA MET A 101 -1.12 7.65 6.67
C MET A 101 -0.70 7.25 5.26
N TYR A 102 -1.45 7.69 4.25
CA TYR A 102 -1.23 7.33 2.86
C TYR A 102 0.16 7.78 2.37
N TYR A 103 0.55 9.03 2.64
CA TYR A 103 1.85 9.53 2.21
C TYR A 103 3.02 8.99 3.02
N LEU A 104 2.83 8.54 4.27
CA LEU A 104 3.87 7.78 4.97
C LEU A 104 4.25 6.50 4.20
N PHE A 105 3.26 5.76 3.72
CA PHE A 105 3.51 4.57 2.88
C PHE A 105 4.04 4.95 1.51
N LYS A 106 3.40 5.88 0.80
CA LYS A 106 3.80 6.24 -0.57
C LYS A 106 5.17 6.88 -0.66
N ASN A 107 5.58 7.67 0.33
CA ASN A 107 6.92 8.26 0.35
C ASN A 107 8.00 7.25 0.75
N THR A 108 7.65 6.25 1.57
CA THR A 108 8.60 5.23 2.04
C THR A 108 8.78 4.08 1.05
N TYR A 109 7.67 3.58 0.51
CA TYR A 109 7.61 2.49 -0.47
C TYR A 109 6.69 2.89 -1.64
N PRO A 110 7.15 3.72 -2.59
CA PRO A 110 6.32 4.24 -3.68
C PRO A 110 5.68 3.17 -4.57
N PHE A 111 6.26 1.97 -4.56
CA PHE A 111 5.85 0.82 -5.36
C PHE A 111 4.84 -0.10 -4.67
N LEU A 112 4.52 0.12 -3.39
CA LEU A 112 3.48 -0.65 -2.71
C LEU A 112 2.08 -0.18 -3.13
N GLN A 113 1.19 -1.16 -3.31
CA GLN A 113 -0.24 -0.88 -3.39
C GLN A 113 -0.75 -0.50 -2.01
N VAL A 114 -1.33 0.69 -1.91
CA VAL A 114 -1.93 1.23 -0.70
C VAL A 114 -3.34 1.65 -1.06
N ASN A 115 -4.32 1.01 -0.46
CA ASN A 115 -5.74 1.32 -0.63
C ASN A 115 -6.21 2.02 0.64
N SER A 116 -7.02 3.06 0.46
CA SER A 116 -7.60 3.84 1.55
C SER A 116 -9.09 3.95 1.32
N GLU A 117 -9.87 4.03 2.39
CA GLU A 117 -11.29 4.40 2.31
C GLU A 117 -11.47 5.81 1.72
N GLU A 118 -10.63 6.74 2.18
CA GLU A 118 -10.62 8.11 1.70
C GLU A 118 -9.71 8.33 0.50
N HIS A 119 -10.12 9.29 -0.33
CA HIS A 119 -9.42 9.70 -1.53
C HIS A 119 -9.38 11.22 -1.57
N ASP A 120 -8.21 11.76 -1.87
CA ASP A 120 -8.02 13.20 -1.97
C ASP A 120 -7.14 13.53 -3.18
N GLU A 121 -7.46 14.63 -3.85
CA GLU A 121 -6.79 15.08 -5.09
C GLU A 121 -5.52 15.90 -4.80
N VAL A 122 -5.23 16.22 -3.53
CA VAL A 122 -4.10 17.07 -3.17
C VAL A 122 -2.78 16.36 -3.43
N GLU A 123 -1.98 16.91 -4.34
CA GLU A 123 -0.65 16.38 -4.65
C GLU A 123 0.35 16.63 -3.52
N LYS A 124 0.72 15.53 -2.84
CA LYS A 124 1.92 15.34 -2.00
C LYS A 124 1.88 16.01 -0.63
N HIS A 125 1.84 15.17 0.40
CA HIS A 125 2.07 15.56 1.78
C HIS A 125 3.49 15.20 2.21
N ASN A 126 4.16 16.09 2.93
CA ASN A 126 5.49 15.88 3.52
C ASN A 126 5.37 14.99 4.77
N ALA A 127 5.04 13.71 4.58
CA ALA A 127 5.08 12.70 5.64
C ALA A 127 6.27 11.77 5.39
N LEU A 128 7.20 11.72 6.33
CA LEU A 128 8.41 10.91 6.23
C LEU A 128 8.44 9.91 7.38
N TRP A 129 8.73 8.66 7.07
CA TRP A 129 8.92 7.64 8.08
C TRP A 129 10.18 7.94 8.90
N SER A 130 10.06 7.89 10.22
CA SER A 130 11.18 8.10 11.14
C SER A 130 12.30 7.06 11.03
N ARG A 131 12.06 5.92 10.37
CA ARG A 131 12.94 4.73 10.34
C ARG A 131 13.19 4.13 11.72
N ASN A 132 12.46 4.58 12.75
CA ASN A 132 12.53 4.03 14.08
C ASN A 132 11.68 2.76 14.16
N ILE A 133 12.31 1.65 14.52
CA ILE A 133 11.63 0.39 14.82
C ILE A 133 11.49 0.32 16.34
N PRO A 134 10.27 0.28 16.90
CA PRO A 134 10.09 0.11 18.34
C PRO A 134 10.91 -1.07 18.85
N SER A 135 11.67 -0.88 19.94
CA SER A 135 12.56 -1.89 20.54
C SER A 135 11.88 -3.26 20.70
N ASP A 136 10.63 -3.16 21.08
CA ASP A 136 9.67 -4.20 21.34
C ASP A 136 9.36 -5.02 20.07
N VAL A 137 9.19 -4.36 18.91
CA VAL A 137 9.11 -4.98 17.58
C VAL A 137 10.45 -5.58 17.18
N GLN A 138 11.55 -4.86 17.43
CA GLN A 138 12.90 -5.31 17.08
C GLN A 138 13.29 -6.63 17.78
N GLN A 139 12.84 -6.82 19.02
CA GLN A 139 13.10 -8.02 19.82
C GLN A 139 12.18 -9.20 19.46
N LYS A 140 10.88 -8.94 19.23
CA LYS A 140 9.86 -9.98 19.06
C LYS A 140 9.67 -10.42 17.61
N VAL A 141 10.00 -9.55 16.65
CA VAL A 141 9.75 -9.77 15.22
C VAL A 141 11.07 -9.92 14.49
N ARG A 142 11.24 -11.06 13.80
CA ARG A 142 12.40 -11.25 12.93
C ARG A 142 12.16 -10.58 11.59
N ALA A 143 13.23 -10.03 11.02
CA ALA A 143 13.24 -9.56 9.65
C ALA A 143 12.79 -10.68 8.69
N SER A 144 11.93 -10.33 7.75
CA SER A 144 11.44 -11.25 6.72
C SER A 144 11.15 -10.46 5.46
N GLU A 145 11.92 -10.70 4.41
CA GLU A 145 11.73 -10.02 3.14
C GLU A 145 10.64 -10.68 2.29
N VAL A 146 9.74 -9.86 1.75
CA VAL A 146 8.71 -10.28 0.80
C VAL A 146 8.78 -9.42 -0.44
N ALA A 147 8.52 -10.00 -1.62
CA ALA A 147 8.45 -9.26 -2.87
C ALA A 147 7.28 -8.27 -2.82
N ALA A 148 7.54 -7.01 -3.19
CA ALA A 148 6.59 -5.92 -2.99
C ALA A 148 5.30 -6.05 -3.81
N ASP A 149 5.35 -6.73 -4.95
CA ASP A 149 4.19 -7.03 -5.79
C ASP A 149 3.19 -8.01 -5.13
N LYS A 150 3.61 -8.69 -4.07
CA LYS A 150 2.76 -9.55 -3.25
C LYS A 150 2.10 -8.82 -2.08
N ILE A 151 2.49 -7.57 -1.83
CA ILE A 151 2.08 -6.82 -0.64
C ILE A 151 0.98 -5.83 -1.03
N THR A 152 -0.12 -5.86 -0.27
CA THR A 152 -1.18 -4.85 -0.34
C THR A 152 -1.40 -4.27 1.05
N VAL A 153 -1.41 -2.94 1.16
CA VAL A 153 -1.72 -2.22 2.39
C VAL A 153 -3.12 -1.64 2.27
N TRP A 154 -3.91 -1.80 3.32
CA TRP A 154 -5.22 -1.17 3.50
C TRP A 154 -5.14 -0.25 4.71
N ILE A 155 -5.59 0.98 4.55
CA ILE A 155 -5.68 1.94 5.65
C ILE A 155 -7.12 2.37 5.84
N ASP A 156 -7.51 2.46 7.10
CA ASP A 156 -8.73 3.10 7.54
C ASP A 156 -8.31 4.33 8.38
N PRO A 157 -8.42 5.54 7.81
CA PRO A 157 -7.91 6.75 8.43
C PRO A 157 -8.74 7.20 9.63
N LEU A 158 -10.01 6.80 9.73
CA LEU A 158 -10.88 7.13 10.84
C LEU A 158 -12.08 6.18 10.81
N ASP A 159 -12.06 5.17 11.67
CA ASP A 159 -13.20 4.29 11.90
C ASP A 159 -14.14 4.90 12.94
N ALA A 160 -15.44 4.61 12.79
CA ALA A 160 -16.53 5.18 13.58
C ALA A 160 -16.70 6.70 13.39
N THR A 161 -16.76 7.18 12.13
CA THR A 161 -16.94 8.62 11.80
C THR A 161 -18.22 9.21 12.40
N GLN A 162 -19.31 8.44 12.49
CA GLN A 162 -20.54 8.89 13.14
C GLN A 162 -20.30 9.19 14.63
N GLU A 163 -19.79 8.22 15.37
CA GLU A 163 -19.45 8.31 16.79
C GLU A 163 -18.43 9.43 17.02
N TYR A 164 -17.47 9.57 16.11
CA TYR A 164 -16.56 10.70 16.08
C TYR A 164 -17.40 11.98 16.07
N THR A 165 -18.25 12.26 15.07
CA THR A 165 -19.08 13.49 15.01
C THR A 165 -19.86 13.76 16.31
N GLU A 166 -20.39 12.72 16.95
CA GLU A 166 -21.15 12.78 18.21
C GLU A 166 -20.27 12.88 19.48
N ASN A 167 -18.96 13.05 19.33
CA ASN A 167 -17.99 13.17 20.41
C ASN A 167 -17.86 11.88 21.27
N LEU A 168 -18.23 10.72 20.74
CA LEU A 168 -18.07 9.40 21.35
C LEU A 168 -16.66 8.83 21.09
N ARG A 169 -15.66 9.54 21.59
CA ARG A 169 -14.22 9.35 21.36
C ARG A 169 -13.67 7.93 21.57
N LYS A 170 -14.32 7.12 22.41
CA LYS A 170 -13.83 5.77 22.78
C LYS A 170 -13.95 4.73 21.68
N TYR A 171 -14.79 4.99 20.68
CA TYR A 171 -15.01 4.09 19.53
C TYR A 171 -14.12 4.41 18.34
N VAL A 172 -13.54 5.60 18.33
CA VAL A 172 -12.74 6.09 17.20
C VAL A 172 -11.42 5.33 17.14
N THR A 173 -11.09 4.80 15.96
CA THR A 173 -9.80 4.15 15.72
C THR A 173 -9.19 4.57 14.38
N THR A 174 -7.89 4.34 14.24
CA THR A 174 -7.19 4.38 12.95
C THR A 174 -6.51 3.04 12.74
N MET A 175 -6.63 2.47 11.54
CA MET A 175 -6.22 1.09 11.30
C MET A 175 -5.35 0.93 10.07
N VAL A 176 -4.46 -0.06 10.15
CA VAL A 176 -3.66 -0.51 9.01
C VAL A 176 -3.72 -2.04 8.95
N CYS A 177 -4.02 -2.57 7.77
CA CYS A 177 -3.92 -3.99 7.47
C CYS A 177 -2.90 -4.18 6.33
N VAL A 178 -1.98 -5.13 6.50
CA VAL A 178 -1.08 -5.55 5.43
C VAL A 178 -1.41 -6.98 5.08
N ALA A 179 -1.65 -7.23 3.79
CA ALA A 179 -1.82 -8.56 3.24
C ALA A 179 -0.63 -8.95 2.36
N VAL A 180 -0.23 -10.23 2.44
CA VAL A 180 0.75 -10.86 1.55
C VAL A 180 0.05 -11.97 0.78
N ASP A 181 0.13 -11.93 -0.55
CA ASP A 181 -0.59 -12.85 -1.46
C ASP A 181 -2.10 -12.93 -1.10
N GLY A 182 -2.71 -11.76 -0.80
CA GLY A 182 -4.12 -11.64 -0.44
C GLY A 182 -4.49 -12.11 0.97
N LYS A 183 -3.53 -12.59 1.78
CA LYS A 183 -3.77 -13.04 3.16
C LYS A 183 -3.31 -11.98 4.17
N PRO A 184 -4.14 -11.58 5.14
CA PRO A 184 -3.75 -10.60 6.15
C PRO A 184 -2.63 -11.15 7.02
N VAL A 185 -1.54 -10.40 7.13
CA VAL A 185 -0.36 -10.75 7.92
C VAL A 185 -0.10 -9.73 9.03
N ILE A 186 -0.27 -8.43 8.80
CA ILE A 186 -0.15 -7.39 9.83
C ILE A 186 -1.50 -6.74 10.04
N GLY A 187 -1.91 -6.55 11.29
CA GLY A 187 -3.01 -5.67 11.66
C GLY A 187 -2.57 -4.72 12.76
N VAL A 188 -2.82 -3.42 12.59
CA VAL A 188 -2.58 -2.38 13.60
C VAL A 188 -3.88 -1.63 13.82
N ILE A 189 -4.28 -1.48 15.09
CA ILE A 189 -5.42 -0.66 15.49
C ILE A 189 -4.93 0.33 16.53
N HIS A 190 -5.12 1.63 16.27
CA HIS A 190 -4.77 2.68 17.20
C HIS A 190 -6.02 3.44 17.67
N LYS A 191 -6.14 3.59 18.99
CA LYS A 191 -7.18 4.37 19.67
C LYS A 191 -6.61 5.74 20.07
N PRO A 192 -6.85 6.82 19.29
CA PRO A 192 -6.16 8.10 19.46
C PRO A 192 -6.43 8.77 20.81
N PHE A 193 -7.65 8.65 21.34
CA PHE A 193 -8.04 9.33 22.56
C PHE A 193 -7.57 8.63 23.84
N THR A 194 -7.23 7.34 23.76
CA THR A 194 -6.62 6.58 24.87
C THR A 194 -5.13 6.33 24.65
N LYS A 195 -4.56 6.76 23.51
CA LYS A 195 -3.17 6.54 23.09
C LYS A 195 -2.76 5.07 23.08
N TYR A 196 -3.72 4.19 22.82
CA TYR A 196 -3.52 2.75 22.89
C TYR A 196 -3.38 2.16 21.50
N THR A 197 -2.40 1.29 21.28
CA THR A 197 -2.17 0.63 19.99
C THR A 197 -2.09 -0.88 20.18
N GLU A 198 -2.93 -1.61 19.44
CA GLU A 198 -2.87 -3.05 19.32
C GLU A 198 -2.23 -3.44 17.99
N VAL A 199 -1.49 -4.54 18.02
CA VAL A 199 -0.75 -5.07 16.87
C VAL A 199 -0.98 -6.57 16.82
N SER A 200 -1.26 -7.08 15.62
CA SER A 200 -1.38 -8.50 15.32
C SER A 200 -0.46 -8.89 14.15
N ILE A 201 0.10 -10.09 14.24
CA ILE A 201 1.11 -10.62 13.31
C ILE A 201 0.74 -12.08 13.00
N LEU A 202 0.50 -12.39 11.73
CA LEU A 202 0.00 -13.68 11.25
C LEU A 202 0.85 -14.28 10.11
N TRP A 203 2.17 -14.13 10.17
CA TRP A 203 3.10 -14.79 9.23
C TRP A 203 4.09 -15.73 9.93
N LYS A 204 3.86 -16.02 11.21
CA LYS A 204 4.55 -17.05 11.99
C LYS A 204 3.63 -17.56 13.11
N THR A 205 3.83 -18.80 13.56
CA THR A 205 3.03 -19.56 14.54
C THR A 205 3.02 -18.98 15.97
N GLN A 206 2.99 -17.66 16.14
CA GLN A 206 2.90 -17.00 17.45
C GLN A 206 1.99 -15.77 17.34
N TYR A 207 0.80 -15.87 17.93
CA TYR A 207 0.04 -14.71 18.34
C TYR A 207 0.82 -13.99 19.42
N VAL A 208 1.13 -12.70 19.19
CA VAL A 208 1.71 -11.82 20.22
C VAL A 208 0.65 -10.78 20.53
N GLU A 209 0.05 -10.87 21.71
CA GLU A 209 -0.91 -9.88 22.21
C GLU A 209 -0.13 -8.66 22.74
N TRP A 210 -0.48 -7.47 22.25
CA TRP A 210 0.19 -6.21 22.61
C TRP A 210 -0.69 -5.37 23.52
N LYS A 211 -0.15 -4.95 24.66
CA LYS A 211 -0.67 -3.84 25.46
C LYS A 211 0.43 -2.80 25.63
N LYS A 212 0.21 -1.58 25.14
CA LYS A 212 0.99 -0.41 25.56
C LYS A 212 0.18 0.39 26.57
N THR A 213 0.74 0.59 27.76
CA THR A 213 0.38 1.67 28.71
C THR A 213 0.85 3.01 28.19
#